data_AF-A0A9P0I5S4-F1
#
_entry.id   AF-A0A9P0I5S4-F1
#
_cell.length_a   1.000
_cell.length_b   1.000
_cell.length_c   1.000
_cell.angle_alpha   90.00
_cell.angle_beta   90.00
_cell.angle_gamma   90.00
#
_symmetry.space_group_name_H-M   'P 1'
#
loop_
_entity.id
_entity.type
_entity.pdbx_description
1 polymer ?
#
loop_
_entity_poly.entity_id
_entity_poly.type
_entity_poly.pdbx_seq_one_letter_code
_entity_poly.pdbx_strand_id
1 'polypeptide(L)'
;MFYAILTTCRYVIALVIRIELWKISFENRTTTEYFIFSFISLTWIFKNLTLFILLSVECEKFYSTMEEIQSTCKQFINWNQHSGNQKRVCKNIQRLHKTNFKKTCVCGVFFIDAAMSIQLSSIISTFTIVILQFEFL
;
A
#
# COMPACT_ATOMS: atom_id res chain seq x y z
N MET A 1 -7.20 2.02 6.87
CA MET A 1 -7.16 1.05 7.98
C MET A 1 -8.01 -0.18 7.70
N PHE A 2 -9.32 -0.07 7.52
CA PHE A 2 -10.20 -1.23 7.39
C PHE A 2 -9.81 -2.14 6.22
N TYR A 3 -9.47 -1.59 5.05
CA TYR A 3 -8.98 -2.40 3.92
C TYR A 3 -7.62 -3.07 4.19
N ALA A 4 -6.68 -2.36 4.81
CA ALA A 4 -5.37 -2.90 5.18
C ALA A 4 -5.51 -4.00 6.25
N ILE A 5 -6.24 -3.73 7.34
CA ILE A 5 -6.61 -4.70 8.38
C ILE A 5 -7.35 -5.89 7.77
N LEU A 6 -8.36 -5.67 6.92
CA LEU A 6 -9.07 -6.76 6.25
C LEU A 6 -8.14 -7.56 5.35
N THR A 7 -7.21 -6.92 4.65
CA THR A 7 -6.23 -7.61 3.81
C THR A 7 -5.28 -8.44 4.66
N THR A 8 -4.79 -7.89 5.77
CA THR A 8 -3.95 -8.61 6.74
C THR A 8 -4.72 -9.75 7.42
N CYS A 9 -5.94 -9.53 7.88
CA CYS A 9 -6.80 -10.55 8.48
C CYS A 9 -7.12 -11.66 7.48
N ARG A 10 -7.51 -11.32 6.24
CA ARG A 10 -7.75 -12.31 5.18
C ARG A 10 -6.49 -13.09 4.86
N TYR A 11 -5.33 -12.43 4.81
CA TYR A 11 -4.03 -13.07 4.61
C TYR A 11 -3.74 -14.07 5.74
N VAL A 12 -3.84 -13.62 6.99
CA VAL A 12 -3.56 -14.43 8.19
C VAL A 12 -4.51 -15.61 8.29
N ILE A 13 -5.82 -15.40 8.15
CA ILE A 13 -6.82 -16.47 8.15
C ILE A 13 -6.54 -17.48 7.03
N ALA A 14 -6.23 -16.99 5.83
CA ALA A 14 -5.90 -17.88 4.71
C ALA A 14 -4.59 -18.64 4.93
N LEU A 15 -3.64 -18.10 5.70
CA LEU A 15 -2.39 -18.77 6.05
C LEU A 15 -2.62 -19.86 7.10
N VAL A 16 -3.38 -19.56 8.17
CA VAL A 16 -3.75 -20.54 9.20
C VAL A 16 -4.55 -21.70 8.61
N ILE A 17 -5.59 -21.41 7.80
CA ILE A 17 -6.40 -22.46 7.16
C ILE A 17 -5.54 -23.38 6.29
N ARG A 18 -4.51 -22.85 5.60
CA ARG A 18 -3.61 -23.67 4.78
C ARG A 18 -2.74 -24.58 5.63
N ILE A 19 -2.22 -24.09 6.75
CA ILE A 19 -1.38 -24.90 7.64
C ILE A 19 -2.21 -26.07 8.19
N GLU A 20 -3.43 -25.80 8.65
CA GLU A 20 -4.35 -26.85 9.14
C GLU A 20 -4.76 -27.84 8.05
N LEU A 21 -5.13 -27.35 6.85
CA LEU A 21 -5.45 -28.22 5.72
C LEU A 21 -4.24 -29.06 5.27
N TRP A 22 -3.02 -28.51 5.36
CA TRP A 22 -1.81 -29.25 5.03
C TRP A 22 -1.55 -30.39 6.02
N LYS A 23 -1.76 -30.15 7.33
CA LYS A 23 -1.70 -31.20 8.36
C LYS A 23 -2.71 -32.32 8.10
N ILE A 24 -3.97 -31.98 7.82
CA ILE A 24 -5.04 -32.96 7.53
C ILE A 24 -4.77 -33.73 6.23
N SER A 25 -4.26 -33.06 5.19
CA SER A 25 -3.93 -33.67 3.89
C SER A 25 -2.73 -34.62 3.98
N PHE A 26 -1.81 -34.41 4.93
CA PHE A 26 -0.74 -35.37 5.19
C PHE A 26 -1.29 -36.71 5.72
N GLU A 27 -2.42 -36.68 6.43
CA GLU A 27 -3.08 -37.84 7.02
C GLU A 27 -4.03 -38.56 6.03
N ASN A 28 -4.76 -37.82 5.19
CA ASN A 28 -5.66 -38.34 4.17
C ASN A 28 -5.08 -38.16 2.75
N ARG A 29 -4.83 -39.25 2.00
CA ARG A 29 -4.28 -39.31 0.62
C ARG A 29 -5.10 -38.58 -0.49
N THR A 30 -5.75 -37.47 -0.22
CA THR A 30 -6.49 -36.64 -1.18
C THR A 30 -5.72 -35.36 -1.47
N THR A 31 -4.51 -35.45 -2.03
CA THR A 31 -3.53 -34.34 -2.02
C THR A 31 -3.70 -33.33 -3.16
N THR A 32 -4.02 -33.75 -4.38
CA THR A 32 -3.85 -32.91 -5.58
C THR A 32 -4.78 -31.69 -5.67
N GLU A 33 -6.07 -31.83 -5.34
CA GLU A 33 -7.06 -30.74 -5.47
C GLU A 33 -6.81 -29.59 -4.50
N TYR A 34 -6.43 -29.89 -3.25
CA TYR A 34 -6.09 -28.87 -2.24
C TYR A 34 -4.86 -28.07 -2.62
N PHE A 35 -3.84 -28.71 -3.21
CA PHE A 35 -2.66 -27.99 -3.69
C PHE A 35 -3.04 -26.97 -4.76
N ILE A 36 -3.86 -27.36 -5.75
CA ILE A 36 -4.31 -26.46 -6.82
C ILE A 36 -5.09 -25.26 -6.24
N PHE A 37 -6.06 -25.50 -5.35
CA PHE A 37 -6.83 -24.44 -4.72
C PHE A 37 -5.93 -23.50 -3.89
N SER A 38 -4.97 -24.05 -3.16
CA SER A 38 -3.99 -23.27 -2.40
C SER A 38 -3.14 -22.38 -3.31
N PHE A 39 -2.59 -22.92 -4.41
CA PHE A 39 -1.80 -22.15 -5.38
C PHE A 39 -2.60 -21.01 -6.02
N ILE A 40 -3.85 -21.25 -6.42
CA ILE A 40 -4.73 -20.22 -6.99
C ILE A 40 -4.94 -19.10 -5.96
N SER A 41 -5.24 -19.47 -4.71
CA SER A 41 -5.46 -18.51 -3.63
C SER A 41 -4.20 -17.72 -3.27
N LEU A 42 -3.02 -18.34 -3.24
CA LEU A 42 -1.74 -17.64 -3.04
C LEU A 42 -1.48 -16.62 -4.14
N THR A 43 -1.71 -17.02 -5.39
CA THR A 43 -1.55 -16.14 -6.55
C THR A 43 -2.47 -14.93 -6.46
N TRP A 44 -3.71 -15.12 -6.01
CA TRP A 44 -4.66 -14.04 -5.78
C TRP A 44 -4.19 -13.06 -4.70
N ILE A 45 -3.70 -13.57 -3.57
CA ILE A 45 -3.15 -12.75 -2.49
C ILE A 45 -1.94 -11.94 -2.98
N PHE A 46 -1.00 -12.60 -3.66
CA PHE A 46 0.19 -11.96 -4.20
C PHE A 46 -0.15 -10.86 -5.20
N LYS A 47 -1.12 -11.11 -6.09
CA LYS A 47 -1.65 -10.09 -7.01
C LYS A 47 -2.16 -8.86 -6.26
N ASN A 48 -2.96 -9.03 -5.21
CA ASN A 48 -3.51 -7.90 -4.45
C ASN A 48 -2.42 -7.11 -3.72
N LEU A 49 -1.44 -7.80 -3.13
CA LEU A 49 -0.30 -7.16 -2.48
C LEU A 49 0.53 -6.34 -3.48
N THR A 50 0.84 -6.90 -4.65
CA THR A 50 1.58 -6.22 -5.71
C THR A 50 0.83 -4.98 -6.21
N LEU A 51 -0.49 -5.08 -6.44
CA LEU A 51 -1.31 -3.93 -6.83
C LEU A 51 -1.29 -2.83 -5.76
N PHE A 52 -1.35 -3.19 -4.48
CA PHE A 52 -1.29 -2.23 -3.38
C PHE A 52 0.07 -1.53 -3.28
N ILE A 53 1.16 -2.27 -3.45
CA ILE A 53 2.52 -1.71 -3.47
C ILE A 53 2.68 -0.75 -4.65
N LEU A 54 2.26 -1.16 -5.86
CA LEU A 54 2.33 -0.30 -7.05
C LEU A 54 1.53 0.99 -6.86
N LEU A 55 0.31 0.89 -6.34
CA LEU A 55 -0.50 2.07 -6.02
C LEU A 55 0.20 2.99 -5.02
N SER A 56 0.79 2.43 -3.97
CA SER A 56 1.50 3.20 -2.93
C SER A 56 2.71 3.93 -3.50
N VAL A 57 3.47 3.28 -4.39
CA VAL A 57 4.62 3.87 -5.08
C VAL A 57 4.18 5.01 -6.02
N GLU A 58 3.12 4.80 -6.80
CA GLU A 58 2.61 5.85 -7.70
C GLU A 58 2.03 7.05 -6.93
N CYS A 59 1.36 6.81 -5.80
CA CYS A 59 0.94 7.88 -4.90
C CYS A 59 2.13 8.67 -4.36
N GLU A 60 3.21 8.00 -3.93
CA GLU A 60 4.40 8.66 -3.40
C GLU A 60 5.12 9.50 -4.46
N LYS A 61 5.24 8.98 -5.68
CA LYS A 61 5.77 9.75 -6.83
C LYS A 61 4.93 10.98 -7.08
N PHE A 62 3.60 10.83 -7.15
CA PHE A 62 2.68 11.94 -7.34
C PHE A 62 2.82 13.01 -6.26
N TYR A 63 2.94 12.61 -4.98
CA TYR A 63 3.13 13.57 -3.89
C TYR A 63 4.47 14.29 -3.99
N SER A 64 5.55 13.57 -4.30
CA SER A 64 6.88 14.15 -4.49
C SER A 64 6.89 15.18 -5.62
N THR A 65 6.31 14.84 -6.78
CA THR A 65 6.20 15.78 -7.91
C THR A 65 5.36 17.00 -7.55
N MET A 66 4.29 16.83 -6.77
CA MET A 66 3.46 17.94 -6.35
C MET A 66 4.20 18.89 -5.39
N GLU A 67 5.00 18.34 -4.46
CA GLU A 67 5.88 19.12 -3.58
C GLU A 67 6.96 19.88 -4.37
N GLU A 68 7.52 19.26 -5.40
CA GLU A 68 8.46 19.90 -6.33
C GLU A 68 7.81 21.08 -7.08
N ILE A 69 6.58 20.91 -7.59
CA ILE A 69 5.80 22.00 -8.20
C ILE A 69 5.59 23.15 -7.21
N GLN A 70 5.28 22.86 -5.95
CA GLN A 70 5.12 23.90 -4.94
C GLN A 70 6.41 24.67 -4.67
N SER A 71 7.52 23.96 -4.49
CA SER A 71 8.82 24.57 -4.22
C SER A 71 9.28 25.43 -5.39
N THR A 72 9.12 24.95 -6.62
CA THR A 72 9.40 25.67 -7.85
C THR A 72 8.53 26.93 -7.95
N CYS A 73 7.22 26.82 -7.75
CA CYS A 73 6.32 27.98 -7.75
C CYS A 73 6.71 29.04 -6.69
N LYS A 74 7.19 28.62 -5.51
CA LYS A 74 7.68 29.55 -4.47
C LYS A 74 8.93 30.32 -4.95
N GLN A 75 9.89 29.62 -5.56
CA GLN A 75 11.10 30.24 -6.10
C GLN A 75 10.76 31.25 -7.21
N PHE A 76 9.90 30.87 -8.16
CA PHE A 76 9.46 31.76 -9.25
C PHE A 76 8.76 33.03 -8.77
N ILE A 77 7.99 32.97 -7.68
CA ILE A 77 7.35 34.15 -7.10
C ILE A 77 8.39 35.12 -6.52
N ASN A 78 9.43 34.58 -5.87
CA ASN A 78 10.47 35.36 -5.19
C ASN A 78 11.49 35.99 -6.13
N TRP A 79 11.71 35.42 -7.33
CA TRP A 79 12.67 35.98 -8.28
C TRP A 79 12.14 37.28 -8.92
N ASN A 80 12.95 38.33 -8.88
CA ASN A 80 12.62 39.65 -9.44
C ASN A 80 12.57 39.72 -10.98
N GLN A 81 13.06 38.72 -11.72
CA GLN A 81 13.12 38.75 -13.19
C GLN A 81 11.85 38.26 -13.90
N HIS A 82 10.86 37.71 -13.18
CA HIS A 82 9.65 37.16 -13.81
C HIS A 82 8.51 38.17 -13.98
N SER A 83 7.77 38.02 -15.07
CA SER A 83 6.63 38.89 -15.36
C SER A 83 5.50 38.71 -14.34
N GLY A 84 4.71 39.77 -14.13
CA GLY A 84 3.56 39.74 -13.21
C GLY A 84 2.57 38.61 -13.52
N ASN A 85 2.43 38.24 -14.80
CA ASN A 85 1.56 37.14 -15.24
C ASN A 85 2.09 35.77 -14.78
N GLN A 86 3.39 35.50 -14.92
CA GLN A 86 4.01 34.25 -14.45
C GLN A 86 3.86 34.10 -12.92
N LYS A 87 4.08 35.17 -12.17
CA LYS A 87 3.88 35.19 -10.71
C LYS A 87 2.43 34.94 -10.33
N ARG A 88 1.47 35.48 -11.10
CA ARG A 88 0.03 35.26 -10.88
C ARG A 88 -0.35 33.79 -11.08
N VAL A 89 0.17 33.14 -12.12
CA VAL A 89 -0.04 31.70 -12.37
C VAL A 89 0.50 30.87 -11.20
N CYS A 90 1.75 31.09 -10.78
CA CYS A 90 2.35 30.37 -9.65
C CYS A 90 1.56 30.56 -8.34
N LYS A 91 1.08 31.78 -8.07
CA LYS A 91 0.22 32.06 -6.90
C LYS A 91 -1.11 31.30 -6.98
N ASN A 92 -1.72 31.20 -8.16
CA ASN A 92 -2.94 30.45 -8.36
C ASN A 92 -2.73 28.95 -8.18
N ILE A 93 -1.62 28.40 -8.69
CA ILE A 93 -1.25 26.99 -8.47
C ILE A 93 -1.07 26.70 -6.98
N GLN A 94 -0.35 27.56 -6.25
CA GLN A 94 -0.19 27.41 -4.79
C GLN A 94 -1.52 27.47 -4.05
N ARG A 95 -2.42 28.39 -4.43
CA ARG A 95 -3.76 28.50 -3.84
C ARG A 95 -4.58 27.24 -4.10
N LEU A 96 -4.62 26.78 -5.34
CA LEU A 96 -5.32 25.56 -5.74
C LEU A 96 -4.81 24.35 -4.97
N HIS A 97 -3.49 24.20 -4.88
CA HIS A 97 -2.89 23.13 -4.10
C HIS A 97 -3.28 23.24 -2.62
N LYS A 98 -3.24 24.43 -2.02
CA LYS A 98 -3.59 24.61 -0.60
C LYS A 98 -5.04 24.22 -0.30
N THR A 99 -5.97 24.42 -1.24
CA THR A 99 -7.38 24.11 -1.03
C THR A 99 -7.77 22.69 -1.44
N ASN A 100 -7.15 22.16 -2.51
CA ASN A 100 -7.61 20.91 -3.13
C ASN A 100 -6.65 19.74 -2.94
N PHE A 101 -5.35 19.98 -2.72
CA PHE A 101 -4.42 18.88 -2.52
C PHE A 101 -4.54 18.37 -1.09
N LYS A 102 -4.98 17.12 -0.99
CA LYS A 102 -4.89 16.31 0.22
C LYS A 102 -4.27 14.99 -0.21
N LYS A 103 -3.20 14.56 0.46
CA LYS A 103 -2.67 13.20 0.26
C LYS A 103 -3.82 12.21 0.38
N THR A 104 -3.91 11.28 -0.58
CA THR A 104 -5.02 10.33 -0.60
C THR A 104 -4.97 9.51 0.70
N CYS A 105 -6.11 9.48 1.39
CA CYS A 105 -6.21 8.86 2.70
C CYS A 105 -7.31 7.81 2.72
N VAL A 106 -6.96 6.60 3.16
CA VAL A 106 -7.94 5.53 3.39
C VAL A 106 -8.67 5.80 4.70
N CYS A 107 -9.99 5.98 4.60
CA CYS A 107 -10.87 6.26 5.75
C CYS A 107 -10.50 7.54 6.52
N GLY A 108 -9.72 8.46 5.94
CA GLY A 108 -9.31 9.69 6.63
C GLY A 108 -8.19 9.56 7.66
N VAL A 109 -7.70 8.33 7.92
CA VAL A 109 -6.75 8.05 9.01
C VAL A 109 -5.35 7.68 8.50
N PHE A 110 -5.25 7.06 7.32
CA PHE A 110 -3.97 6.57 6.79
C PHE A 110 -3.73 7.12 5.40
N PHE A 111 -2.58 7.74 5.18
CA PHE A 111 -2.16 8.15 3.85
C PHE A 111 -1.71 6.93 3.05
N ILE A 112 -2.15 6.85 1.80
CA ILE A 112 -1.61 5.86 0.86
C ILE A 112 -0.28 6.42 0.38
N ASP A 113 0.80 5.97 1.00
CA ASP A 113 2.17 6.31 0.69
C ASP A 113 3.06 5.07 0.76
N ALA A 114 4.32 5.21 0.33
CA ALA A 114 5.26 4.10 0.38
C ALA A 114 5.46 3.55 1.81
N ALA A 115 5.39 4.40 2.84
CA ALA A 115 5.54 4.00 4.23
C ALA A 115 4.41 3.06 4.68
N MET A 116 3.17 3.30 4.26
CA MET A 116 2.02 2.42 4.52
C MET A 116 2.26 1.02 3.95
N SER A 117 2.82 0.91 2.74
CA SER A 117 3.13 -0.39 2.13
C SER A 117 4.21 -1.17 2.89
N ILE A 118 5.23 -0.48 3.39
CA ILE A 118 6.30 -1.08 4.21
C ILE A 118 5.74 -1.56 5.55
N GLN A 119 4.93 -0.74 6.22
CA GLN A 119 4.28 -1.10 7.48
C GLN A 119 3.38 -2.32 7.31
N LEU A 120 2.57 -2.36 6.24
CA LEU A 120 1.72 -3.50 5.95
C LEU A 120 2.53 -4.79 5.72
N SER A 121 3.63 -4.70 4.97
CA SER A 121 4.54 -5.82 4.73
C SER A 121 5.19 -6.33 6.02
N SER A 122 5.61 -5.41 6.90
CA SER A 122 6.16 -5.75 8.22
C SER A 122 5.14 -6.49 9.07
N ILE A 123 3.91 -5.98 9.18
CA ILE A 123 2.84 -6.62 9.95
C ILE A 123 2.55 -8.04 9.42
N ILE A 124 2.41 -8.19 8.10
CA ILE A 124 2.17 -9.50 7.46
C ILE A 124 3.30 -10.47 7.80
N SER A 125 4.55 -10.04 7.64
CA SER A 125 5.72 -10.88 7.93
C SER A 125 5.79 -11.30 9.39
N THR A 126 5.54 -10.37 10.33
CA THR A 126 5.51 -10.67 11.76
C THR A 126 4.44 -11.69 12.10
N PHE A 127 3.21 -11.54 11.60
CA PHE A 127 2.16 -12.53 11.84
C PHE A 127 2.50 -13.89 11.25
N THR A 128 3.06 -13.94 10.03
CA THR A 128 3.51 -15.19 9.42
C THR A 128 4.55 -15.89 10.30
N ILE A 129 5.57 -15.18 10.78
CA ILE A 129 6.61 -15.75 11.64
C ILE A 129 6.00 -16.31 12.93
N VAL A 130 5.15 -15.53 13.60
CA VAL A 130 4.51 -15.95 14.86
C VAL A 130 3.67 -17.20 14.66
N ILE A 131 2.86 -17.25 13.60
CA ILE A 131 2.05 -18.42 13.28
C ILE A 131 2.94 -19.64 13.02
N LEU A 132 3.99 -19.49 12.20
CA LEU A 132 4.92 -20.59 11.94
C LEU A 132 5.62 -21.08 13.21
N GLN A 133 5.96 -20.18 14.14
CA GLN A 133 6.52 -20.57 15.44
C GLN A 133 5.54 -21.41 16.25
N PHE A 134 4.29 -20.97 16.40
CA PHE A 134 3.28 -21.73 17.14
C PHE A 134 2.96 -23.10 16.53
N GLU A 135 3.12 -23.24 15.22
CA GLU A 135 2.73 -24.45 14.50
C GLU A 135 3.83 -25.51 14.42
N PHE A 136 5.12 -25.10 14.46
CA PHE A 136 6.27 -25.96 14.18
C PHE A 136 7.37 -25.98 15.24
N LEU A 137 7.36 -25.04 16.20
CA LEU A 137 8.35 -24.94 17.27
C LEU A 137 7.70 -25.26 18.62
#